data_AF-A0A942ETL7-F1
#
_entry.id   AF-A0A942ETL7-F1
#
_cell.length_a   1.000
_cell.length_b   1.000
_cell.length_c   1.000
_cell.angle_alpha   90.00
_cell.angle_beta   90.00
_cell.angle_gamma   90.00
#
_symmetry.space_group_name_H-M   'P 1'
#
loop_
_entity.id
_entity.type
_entity.pdbx_description
1 polymer ?
#
loop_
_entity_poly.entity_id
_entity_poly.type
_entity_poly.pdbx_seq_one_letter_code
_entity_poly.pdbx_strand_id
1 'polypeptide(L)'
;RGFRGHEVEDAEVLVSYTKGLSKHLKRALRRRQAIEPWIGHMKQDGKLGRCYLKGVIGDQIHATLVAVAHNFRTILRKLRLFCIKILGGIGNVVLPGFWKIGLLEQAA
;
A
#
# COMPACT_ATOMS: atom_id res chain seq x y z
N ARG A 1 0.53 19.54 -8.86
CA ARG A 1 1.06 19.56 -10.25
C ARG A 1 2.33 18.73 -10.23
N GLY A 2 2.44 17.71 -11.10
CA GLY A 2 3.58 16.77 -11.08
C GLY A 2 4.90 17.42 -11.51
N PHE A 3 6.01 16.70 -11.29
CA PHE A 3 7.35 17.09 -11.71
C PHE A 3 7.39 17.40 -13.22
N ARG A 4 7.89 18.60 -13.58
CA ARG A 4 7.89 19.15 -14.94
C ARG A 4 9.30 19.49 -15.46
N GLY A 5 10.34 19.01 -14.79
CA GLY A 5 11.72 19.22 -15.22
C GLY A 5 12.30 17.89 -15.66
N HIS A 6 12.41 17.65 -16.96
CA HIS A 6 13.44 16.71 -17.40
C HIS A 6 13.89 17.02 -18.82
N GLU A 7 15.20 17.20 -18.93
CA GLU A 7 16.01 17.13 -20.14
C GLU A 7 16.19 15.65 -20.51
N VAL A 8 15.10 14.96 -20.86
CA VAL A 8 15.20 13.60 -21.42
C VAL A 8 14.87 13.72 -22.89
N GLU A 9 15.89 13.60 -23.73
CA GLU A 9 15.74 13.64 -25.20
C GLU A 9 15.36 12.27 -25.77
N ASP A 10 15.77 11.18 -25.09
CA ASP A 10 15.68 9.82 -25.60
C ASP A 10 14.32 9.13 -25.40
N ALA A 11 13.35 9.78 -24.75
CA ALA A 11 12.07 9.14 -24.43
C ALA A 11 10.88 10.11 -24.39
N GLU A 12 9.73 9.63 -24.86
CA GLU A 12 8.47 10.37 -24.76
C GLU A 12 7.98 10.40 -23.29
N VAL A 13 7.96 11.60 -22.70
CA VAL A 13 7.49 11.79 -21.32
C VAL A 13 5.98 12.02 -21.30
N LEU A 14 5.25 11.03 -20.79
CA LEU A 14 3.80 11.10 -20.65
C LEU A 14 3.42 11.72 -19.30
N VAL A 15 2.80 12.91 -19.37
CA VAL A 15 2.31 13.62 -18.19
C VAL A 15 0.88 13.18 -17.87
N SER A 16 0.48 13.34 -16.60
CA SER A 16 -0.92 13.18 -16.21
C SER A 16 -1.84 14.01 -17.13
N TYR A 17 -2.95 13.42 -17.57
CA TYR A 17 -3.97 14.00 -18.47
C TYR A 17 -3.62 14.07 -19.97
N THR A 18 -2.55 13.41 -20.44
CA THR A 18 -2.32 13.25 -21.89
C THR A 18 -3.52 12.58 -22.56
N LYS A 19 -4.09 13.26 -23.58
CA LYS A 19 -5.24 12.77 -24.36
C LYS A 19 -4.78 11.77 -25.43
N GLY A 20 -5.70 10.98 -25.98
CA GLY A 20 -5.39 10.06 -27.10
C GLY A 20 -4.64 8.77 -26.75
N LEU A 21 -4.28 8.55 -25.47
CA LEU A 21 -3.52 7.35 -25.07
C LEU A 21 -4.28 6.03 -25.26
N SER A 22 -3.54 4.99 -25.65
CA SER A 22 -3.99 3.58 -25.64
C SER A 22 -4.47 3.15 -24.25
N LYS A 23 -5.41 2.19 -24.20
CA LYS A 23 -5.94 1.62 -22.94
C LYS A 23 -4.83 1.09 -22.03
N HIS A 24 -3.80 0.46 -22.60
CA HIS A 24 -2.66 -0.07 -21.86
C HIS A 24 -1.88 1.05 -21.14
N LEU A 25 -1.59 2.11 -21.87
CA LEU A 25 -0.82 3.26 -21.40
C LEU A 25 -1.58 4.07 -20.34
N LYS A 26 -2.89 4.25 -20.52
CA LYS A 26 -3.78 4.82 -19.50
C LYS A 26 -3.75 3.99 -18.20
N ARG A 27 -3.77 2.66 -18.30
CA ARG A 27 -3.68 1.77 -17.12
C ARG A 27 -2.33 1.89 -16.42
N ALA A 28 -1.23 1.98 -17.17
CA ALA A 28 0.11 2.19 -16.61
C ALA A 28 0.24 3.53 -15.88
N LEU A 29 -0.23 4.63 -16.48
CA LEU A 29 -0.24 5.95 -15.84
C LEU A 29 -1.08 5.96 -14.55
N ARG A 30 -2.27 5.35 -14.55
CA ARG A 30 -3.08 5.24 -13.32
C ARG A 30 -2.39 4.43 -12.23
N ARG A 31 -1.73 3.32 -12.58
CA ARG A 31 -0.95 2.53 -11.62
C ARG A 31 0.19 3.35 -11.03
N ARG A 32 0.90 4.14 -11.84
CA ARG A 32 1.96 5.03 -11.35
C ARG A 32 1.42 6.13 -10.42
N GLN A 33 0.30 6.75 -10.78
CA GLN A 33 -0.33 7.76 -9.93
C GLN A 33 -0.74 7.20 -8.56
N ALA A 34 -1.11 5.91 -8.50
CA ALA A 34 -1.40 5.25 -7.24
C ALA A 34 -0.15 5.01 -6.36
N ILE A 35 1.07 5.08 -6.90
CA ILE A 35 2.32 4.88 -6.13
C ILE A 35 2.71 6.15 -5.36
N GLU A 36 2.43 7.34 -5.89
CA GLU A 36 2.80 8.62 -5.25
C GLU A 36 2.23 8.76 -3.82
N PRO A 37 0.94 8.44 -3.55
CA PRO A 37 0.41 8.42 -2.20
C PRO A 37 1.14 7.41 -1.29
N TRP A 38 1.51 6.24 -1.83
CA TRP A 38 2.22 5.22 -1.05
C TRP A 38 3.61 5.70 -0.64
N ILE A 39 4.33 6.35 -1.54
CA ILE A 39 5.62 7.00 -1.20
C ILE A 39 5.41 8.10 -0.17
N GLY A 40 4.35 8.91 -0.30
CA GLY A 40 3.97 9.92 0.68
C GLY A 40 3.77 9.33 2.08
N HIS A 41 2.92 8.30 2.20
CA HIS A 41 2.73 7.55 3.43
C HIS A 41 4.03 6.92 3.94
N MET A 42 4.87 6.38 3.06
CA MET A 42 6.16 5.81 3.47
C MET A 42 7.13 6.87 4.00
N LYS A 43 7.06 8.13 3.53
CA LYS A 43 7.86 9.25 4.03
C LYS A 43 7.33 9.78 5.36
N GLN A 44 6.01 9.94 5.50
CA GLN A 44 5.37 10.51 6.69
C GLN A 44 5.19 9.47 7.81
N ASP A 45 4.50 8.37 7.50
CA ASP A 45 4.13 7.31 8.43
C ASP A 45 5.14 6.16 8.44
N GLY A 46 5.81 5.94 7.31
CA GLY A 46 6.92 5.00 7.19
C GLY A 46 8.23 5.61 7.68
N LYS A 47 9.18 4.75 8.04
CA LYS A 47 10.52 5.16 8.47
C LYS A 47 11.39 5.71 7.32
N LEU A 48 10.83 5.98 6.14
CA LEU A 48 11.60 6.42 4.97
C LEU A 48 12.15 7.84 5.16
N GLY A 49 11.45 8.71 5.89
CA GLY A 49 11.90 10.09 6.14
C GLY A 49 13.05 10.23 7.14
N ARG A 50 13.51 9.14 7.77
CA ARG A 50 14.57 9.15 8.79
C ARG A 50 15.57 8.01 8.52
N CYS A 51 16.66 8.32 7.82
CA CYS A 51 17.78 7.39 7.59
C CYS A 51 18.86 7.63 8.65
N TYR A 52 19.28 6.57 9.34
CA TYR A 52 20.39 6.62 10.32
C TYR A 52 21.69 6.01 9.76
N LEU A 53 21.64 5.47 8.54
CA LEU A 53 22.80 4.92 7.85
C LEU A 53 23.60 6.05 7.21
N LYS A 54 24.92 5.89 7.13
CA LYS A 54 25.81 6.93 6.59
C LYS A 54 25.93 6.84 5.07
N GLY A 55 25.85 8.01 4.42
CA GLY A 55 26.14 8.18 3.01
C GLY A 55 25.11 7.56 2.05
N VAL A 56 25.38 7.72 0.75
CA VAL A 56 24.47 7.33 -0.34
C VAL A 56 24.14 5.83 -0.32
N ILE A 57 25.14 4.99 -0.03
CA ILE A 57 24.94 3.54 0.09
C ILE A 57 23.97 3.22 1.24
N GLY A 58 24.12 3.91 2.37
CA GLY A 58 23.21 3.79 3.51
C GLY A 58 21.77 4.16 3.14
N ASP A 59 21.58 5.27 2.43
CA ASP A 59 20.27 5.72 1.97
C ASP A 59 19.61 4.70 1.02
N GLN A 60 20.38 4.11 0.11
CA GLN A 60 19.89 3.08 -0.82
C GLN A 60 19.44 1.82 -0.08
N ILE A 61 20.24 1.36 0.90
CA ILE A 61 19.91 0.20 1.72
C ILE A 61 18.66 0.49 2.55
N HIS A 62 18.61 1.65 3.21
CA HIS A 62 17.47 2.06 4.04
C HIS A 62 16.18 2.14 3.23
N ALA A 63 16.21 2.78 2.06
CA ALA A 63 15.06 2.89 1.18
C ALA A 63 14.53 1.52 0.75
N THR A 64 15.43 0.61 0.37
CA THR A 64 15.09 -0.77 -0.01
C THR A 64 14.42 -1.51 1.15
N LEU A 65 15.02 -1.47 2.34
CA LEU A 65 14.48 -2.16 3.52
C LEU A 65 13.11 -1.60 3.94
N VAL A 66 12.94 -0.28 3.89
CA VAL A 66 11.64 0.35 4.20
C VAL A 66 10.56 -0.08 3.20
N ALA A 67 10.90 -0.20 1.92
CA ALA A 67 9.99 -0.72 0.89
C ALA A 67 9.60 -2.19 1.15
N VAL A 68 10.58 -3.05 1.44
CA VAL A 68 10.33 -4.46 1.79
C VAL A 68 9.43 -4.57 3.03
N ALA A 69 9.74 -3.82 4.09
CA ALA A 69 8.94 -3.81 5.32
C ALA A 69 7.50 -3.29 5.09
N HIS A 70 7.30 -2.36 4.16
CA HIS A 70 5.98 -1.89 3.76
C HIS A 70 5.17 -2.99 3.05
N ASN A 71 5.81 -3.76 2.16
CA ASN A 71 5.18 -4.90 1.50
C ASN A 71 4.77 -5.98 2.50
N PHE A 72 5.65 -6.34 3.44
CA PHE A 72 5.30 -7.30 4.50
C PHE A 72 4.14 -6.85 5.36
N ARG A 73 4.09 -5.58 5.79
CA ARG A 73 2.94 -5.03 6.53
C ARG A 73 1.64 -5.17 5.75
N THR A 74 1.67 -4.96 4.44
CA THR A 74 0.49 -5.12 3.57
C THR A 74 0.05 -6.57 3.46
N ILE A 75 0.98 -7.51 3.28
CA ILE A 75 0.68 -8.95 3.23
C ILE A 75 0.10 -9.43 4.56
N LEU A 76 0.76 -9.10 5.68
CA LEU A 76 0.32 -9.50 7.02
C LEU A 76 -1.08 -8.94 7.35
N ARG A 77 -1.39 -7.70 6.94
CA ARG A 77 -2.73 -7.14 7.11
C ARG A 77 -3.79 -7.94 6.35
N LYS A 78 -3.52 -8.34 5.11
CA LYS A 78 -4.42 -9.18 4.32
C LYS A 78 -4.59 -10.57 4.94
N LEU A 79 -3.49 -11.18 5.38
CA LEU A 79 -3.50 -12.48 6.04
C LEU A 79 -4.33 -12.43 7.33
N ARG A 80 -4.13 -11.40 8.17
CA ARG A 80 -4.93 -11.21 9.39
C ARG A 80 -6.42 -11.14 9.09
N LEU A 81 -6.84 -10.35 8.10
CA LEU A 81 -8.24 -10.26 7.71
C LEU A 81 -8.79 -11.58 7.17
N PHE A 82 -7.97 -12.33 6.42
CA PHE A 82 -8.33 -13.65 5.93
C PHE A 82 -8.52 -14.65 7.09
N CYS A 83 -7.60 -14.69 8.04
CA CYS A 83 -7.72 -15.54 9.24
C CYS A 83 -8.97 -15.18 10.07
N ILE A 84 -9.25 -13.90 10.28
CA ILE A 84 -10.47 -13.46 11.00
C ILE A 84 -11.74 -13.97 10.29
N LYS A 85 -11.78 -13.90 8.95
CA LYS A 85 -12.92 -14.41 8.17
C LYS A 85 -13.08 -15.92 8.30
N ILE A 86 -11.98 -16.67 8.22
CA ILE A 86 -12.01 -18.13 8.40
C ILE A 86 -12.47 -18.50 9.80
N LEU A 87 -11.84 -17.93 10.84
CA LEU A 87 -12.17 -18.25 12.23
C LEU A 87 -13.61 -17.84 12.58
N GLY A 88 -14.07 -16.68 12.11
CA GLY A 88 -15.47 -16.27 12.25
C GLY A 88 -16.44 -17.20 11.52
N GLY A 89 -16.09 -17.64 10.31
CA GLY A 89 -16.87 -18.62 9.55
C GLY A 89 -16.97 -19.97 10.26
N ILE A 90 -15.84 -20.50 10.74
CA ILE A 90 -15.79 -21.74 11.54
C ILE A 90 -16.62 -21.57 12.82
N GLY A 91 -16.45 -20.47 13.55
CA GLY A 91 -17.20 -20.19 14.77
C GLY A 91 -18.72 -20.16 14.55
N ASN A 92 -19.18 -19.62 13.41
CA ASN A 92 -20.60 -19.62 13.05
C ASN A 92 -21.15 -21.02 12.76
N VAL A 93 -20.32 -21.95 12.26
CA VAL A 93 -20.71 -23.34 11.98
C VAL A 93 -20.67 -24.19 13.25
N VAL A 94 -19.62 -24.03 14.07
CA VAL A 94 -19.38 -24.86 15.27
C VAL A 94 -20.22 -24.41 16.47
N LEU A 95 -20.44 -23.10 16.62
CA LEU A 95 -21.23 -22.52 17.70
C LEU A 95 -22.31 -21.58 17.15
N PRO A 96 -23.33 -22.12 16.44
CA PRO A 96 -24.40 -21.31 15.90
C PRO A 96 -25.14 -20.61 17.06
N GLY A 97 -25.08 -19.27 17.08
CA GLY A 97 -25.73 -18.44 18.10
C GLY A 97 -24.85 -17.98 19.26
N PHE A 98 -23.58 -18.40 19.38
CA PHE A 98 -22.67 -17.88 20.43
C PHE A 98 -22.50 -16.34 20.33
N TRP A 99 -22.39 -15.83 19.10
CA TRP A 99 -22.34 -14.40 18.83
C TRP A 99 -23.64 -13.65 19.16
N LYS A 100 -24.79 -14.34 19.25
CA LYS A 100 -26.08 -13.73 19.68
C LYS A 100 -26.15 -13.57 21.20
N ILE A 101 -25.55 -14.48 21.97
CA ILE A 101 -25.59 -14.46 23.44
C ILE A 101 -24.78 -13.26 23.97
N GLY A 102 -23.57 -13.03 23.45
CA GLY A 102 -22.73 -11.89 23.85
C GLY A 102 -23.21 -10.51 23.37
N LEU A 103 -24.18 -10.44 22.45
CA LEU A 103 -24.83 -9.19 22.03
C LEU A 103 -26.05 -8.87 22.89
N LEU A 104 -26.74 -9.87 23.44
CA LEU A 104 -27.86 -9.66 24.37
C LEU A 104 -27.37 -9.24 25.76
N GLU A 105 -26.19 -9.69 26.18
CA GLU A 105 -25.58 -9.31 27.46
C GLU A 105 -25.04 -7.86 27.47
N GLN A 106 -24.77 -7.26 26.30
CA GLN A 106 -24.37 -5.85 26.18
C GLN A 106 -25.56 -4.89 26.00
N ALA A 107 -26.79 -5.42 25.87
CA ALA A 107 -28.02 -4.65 25.64
C ALA A 107 -29.01 -4.71 26.83
N ALA A 108 -28.61 -5.31 27.95
CA ALA A 108 -29.32 -5.34 29.23
C ALA A 108 -28.52 -4.59 30.30
#